data_AF-A0A5M7P5R0-F1
#
_entry.id   AF-A0A5M7P5R0-F1
#
_cell.length_a   1.000
_cell.length_b   1.000
_cell.length_c   1.000
_cell.angle_alpha   90.00
_cell.angle_beta   90.00
_cell.angle_gamma   90.00
#
_symmetry.space_group_name_H-M   'P 1'
#
loop_
_entity.id
_entity.type
_entity.pdbx_description
1 polymer ?
#
loop_
_entity_poly.entity_id
_entity_poly.type
_entity_poly.pdbx_seq_one_letter_code
_entity_poly.pdbx_strand_id
1 'polypeptide(L)'
;FRLRFYGVTASDLLNPCINLSVFERILADCYRRGGTLKRALSCYYSGNFETGQRPESAFNQTSYVQRIGYVVPSTREDRQRDPDRNAQPPVRYPAVVLRDEPAGATAPILTSLHYPGSVIRGAIPVIPDEEK
;
A
#
# COMPACT_ATOMS: atom_id res chain seq x y z
N PHE A 1 7.73 -5.78 -18.39
CA PHE A 1 7.42 -6.64 -17.23
C PHE A 1 8.53 -7.67 -17.06
N ARG A 2 9.24 -7.71 -15.93
CA ARG A 2 10.48 -8.51 -15.72
C ARG A 2 10.24 -9.98 -15.31
N LEU A 3 9.11 -10.58 -15.69
CA LEU A 3 8.70 -11.93 -15.24
C LEU A 3 9.74 -13.02 -15.52
N ARG A 4 10.40 -12.92 -16.68
CA ARG A 4 11.44 -13.88 -17.10
C ARG A 4 12.63 -13.94 -16.14
N PHE A 5 12.98 -12.84 -15.48
CA PHE A 5 14.07 -12.83 -14.49
C PHE A 5 13.73 -13.65 -13.24
N TYR A 6 12.44 -13.87 -12.97
CA TYR A 6 11.95 -14.64 -11.84
C TYR A 6 11.54 -16.06 -12.23
N GLY A 7 11.77 -16.47 -13.49
CA GLY A 7 11.47 -17.82 -13.97
C GLY A 7 9.98 -18.12 -14.06
N VAL A 8 9.11 -17.11 -14.16
CA VAL A 8 7.65 -17.28 -14.22
C VAL A 8 7.05 -16.75 -15.51
N THR A 9 5.97 -17.39 -15.95
CA THR A 9 5.10 -16.93 -17.03
C THR A 9 3.98 -16.03 -16.50
N ALA A 10 3.24 -15.39 -17.41
CA ALA A 10 2.06 -14.61 -17.02
C ALA A 10 0.97 -15.49 -16.40
N SER A 11 0.81 -16.73 -16.88
CA SER A 11 -0.16 -17.69 -16.37
C SER A 11 0.16 -18.13 -14.94
N ASP A 12 1.45 -18.28 -14.61
CA ASP A 12 1.87 -18.67 -13.25
C ASP A 12 1.47 -17.62 -12.20
N LEU A 13 1.39 -16.34 -12.58
CA LEU A 13 0.94 -15.27 -11.69
C LEU A 13 -0.57 -15.28 -11.40
N LEU A 14 -1.35 -16.12 -12.09
CA LEU A 14 -2.73 -16.39 -11.71
C LEU A 14 -2.82 -17.29 -10.48
N ASN A 15 -1.75 -18.04 -10.17
CA ASN A 15 -1.66 -18.77 -8.90
C ASN A 15 -1.31 -17.80 -7.77
N PRO A 16 -2.14 -17.69 -6.71
CA PRO A 16 -1.95 -16.68 -5.67
C PRO A 16 -0.64 -16.86 -4.88
N CYS A 17 -0.21 -18.09 -4.63
CA CYS A 17 1.00 -18.38 -3.86
C CYS A 17 2.26 -17.99 -4.66
N ILE A 18 2.29 -18.37 -5.95
CA ILE A 18 3.40 -17.99 -6.84
C ILE A 18 3.43 -16.47 -6.97
N ASN A 19 2.28 -15.85 -7.19
CA ASN A 19 2.16 -14.41 -7.36
C ASN A 19 2.73 -13.65 -6.15
N LEU A 20 2.32 -14.03 -4.94
CA LEU A 20 2.80 -13.40 -3.71
C LEU A 20 4.32 -13.56 -3.53
N SER A 21 4.86 -14.75 -3.79
CA SER A 21 6.31 -15.01 -3.68
C SER A 21 7.14 -14.19 -4.67
N VAL A 22 6.63 -14.00 -5.89
CA VAL A 22 7.31 -13.21 -6.93
C VAL A 22 7.20 -11.72 -6.62
N PHE A 23 6.04 -11.26 -6.15
CA PHE A 23 5.84 -9.87 -5.74
C PHE A 23 6.81 -9.44 -4.65
N GLU A 24 6.99 -10.26 -3.61
CA GLU A 24 7.96 -10.02 -2.53
C GLU A 24 9.37 -9.79 -3.11
N ARG A 25 9.82 -10.69 -3.99
CA ARG A 25 11.16 -10.62 -4.59
C ARG A 25 11.36 -9.37 -5.44
N ILE A 26 10.36 -9.01 -6.26
CA ILE A 26 10.41 -7.79 -7.10
C ILE A 26 10.50 -6.55 -6.22
N LEU A 27 9.63 -6.45 -5.22
CA LEU A 27 9.58 -5.26 -4.38
C LEU A 27 10.86 -5.12 -3.54
N ALA A 28 11.38 -6.23 -3.01
CA ALA A 28 12.65 -6.26 -2.28
C ALA A 28 13.86 -5.91 -3.17
N ASP A 29 13.90 -6.34 -4.43
CA ASP A 29 14.94 -5.91 -5.40
C ASP A 29 14.86 -4.40 -5.66
N CYS A 30 13.66 -3.91 -5.97
CA CYS A 30 13.41 -2.49 -6.21
C CYS A 30 13.78 -1.63 -4.99
N TYR A 31 13.53 -2.11 -3.77
CA TYR A 31 13.91 -1.42 -2.54
C TYR A 31 15.43 -1.40 -2.34
N ARG A 32 16.10 -2.55 -2.46
CA ARG A 32 17.57 -2.64 -2.34
C ARG A 32 18.30 -1.72 -3.31
N ARG A 33 17.81 -1.62 -4.56
CA ARG A 33 18.41 -0.75 -5.58
C ARG A 33 17.94 0.71 -5.48
N GLY A 34 16.72 0.94 -4.99
CA GLY A 34 16.08 2.24 -4.94
C GLY A 34 16.37 3.04 -3.67
N GLY A 35 16.72 2.38 -2.57
CA GLY A 35 17.11 2.97 -1.29
C GLY A 35 15.98 3.54 -0.44
N THR A 36 14.80 3.80 -1.02
CA THR A 36 13.61 4.29 -0.31
C THR A 36 12.36 3.55 -0.77
N LEU A 37 11.33 3.49 0.09
CA LEU A 37 10.09 2.80 -0.24
C LEU A 37 9.37 3.50 -1.39
N LYS A 38 9.36 4.84 -1.40
CA LYS A 38 8.83 5.64 -2.51
C LYS A 38 9.43 5.26 -3.87
N ARG A 39 10.77 5.11 -3.93
CA ARG A 39 11.48 4.71 -5.16
C ARG A 39 11.21 3.26 -5.52
N ALA A 40 11.13 2.38 -4.53
CA ALA A 40 10.78 0.98 -4.73
C ALA A 40 9.40 0.80 -5.37
N LEU A 41 8.40 1.55 -4.89
CA LEU A 41 7.03 1.53 -5.43
C LEU A 41 6.97 2.03 -6.87
N SER A 42 7.72 3.08 -7.20
CA SER A 42 7.85 3.53 -8.60
C SER A 42 8.49 2.44 -9.49
N CYS A 43 9.55 1.80 -9.00
CA CYS A 43 10.25 0.72 -9.71
C CYS A 43 9.35 -0.49 -9.92
N TYR A 44 8.54 -0.86 -8.93
CA TYR A 44 7.56 -1.92 -9.04
C TYR A 44 6.53 -1.64 -10.15
N TYR A 45 6.03 -0.41 -10.21
CA TYR A 45 5.02 0.00 -11.19
C TYR A 45 5.54 0.05 -12.64
N SER A 46 6.72 0.66 -12.84
CA SER A 46 7.18 1.10 -14.17
C SER A 46 8.56 0.58 -14.56
N GLY A 47 9.24 -0.15 -13.66
CA GLY A 47 10.61 -0.60 -13.85
C GLY A 47 11.67 0.48 -13.63
N ASN A 48 11.28 1.72 -13.32
CA ASN A 48 12.19 2.83 -13.05
C ASN A 48 11.81 3.59 -11.76
N PHE A 49 12.78 4.31 -11.18
CA PHE A 49 12.62 4.91 -9.86
C PHE A 49 11.80 6.21 -9.83
N GLU A 50 11.39 6.76 -10.98
CA GLU A 50 10.86 8.12 -11.06
C GLU A 50 9.44 8.20 -11.63
N THR A 51 9.10 7.40 -12.64
CA THR A 51 7.82 7.47 -13.35
C THR A 51 6.63 7.35 -12.42
N GLY A 52 6.65 6.42 -11.46
CA GLY A 52 5.56 6.27 -10.49
C GLY A 52 5.41 7.45 -9.53
N GLN A 53 6.41 8.34 -9.46
CA GLN A 53 6.35 9.57 -8.68
C GLN A 53 5.84 10.77 -9.49
N ARG A 54 5.82 10.67 -10.83
CA ARG A 54 5.37 11.76 -11.70
C ARG A 54 3.85 11.71 -11.89
N PRO A 55 3.19 12.88 -12.01
CA PRO A 55 1.81 12.97 -12.47
C PRO A 55 1.62 12.30 -13.82
N GLU A 56 0.49 11.62 -13.98
CA GLU A 56 0.11 10.99 -15.23
C GLU A 56 -1.18 11.63 -15.75
N SER A 57 -1.16 12.13 -16.99
CA SER A 57 -2.30 12.81 -17.62
C SER A 57 -3.53 11.90 -17.75
N ALA A 58 -3.31 10.61 -18.00
CA ALA A 58 -4.37 9.61 -18.07
C ALA A 58 -5.09 9.37 -16.72
N PHE A 59 -4.53 9.84 -15.61
CA PHE A 59 -5.03 9.60 -14.26
C PHE A 59 -5.25 10.90 -13.48
N ASN A 60 -5.93 11.88 -14.09
CA ASN A 60 -6.25 13.17 -13.46
C ASN A 60 -5.03 13.90 -12.87
N GLN A 61 -3.87 13.79 -13.52
CA GLN A 61 -2.61 14.37 -13.04
C GLN A 61 -2.17 13.85 -11.65
N THR A 62 -2.62 12.66 -11.25
CA THR A 62 -2.15 11.99 -10.04
C THR A 62 -0.94 11.10 -10.36
N SER A 63 -0.01 10.99 -9.42
CA SER A 63 1.08 10.01 -9.52
C SER A 63 0.64 8.64 -9.02
N TYR A 64 1.28 7.57 -9.52
CA TYR A 64 1.02 6.22 -9.04
C TYR A 64 1.18 6.10 -7.51
N VAL A 65 2.27 6.64 -6.95
CA VAL A 65 2.52 6.61 -5.50
C VAL A 65 1.43 7.31 -4.69
N GLN A 66 0.79 8.35 -5.26
CA GLN A 66 -0.35 9.01 -4.63
C GLN A 66 -1.60 8.12 -4.69
N ARG A 67 -1.88 7.48 -5.83
CA ARG A 67 -3.06 6.62 -6.01
C ARG A 67 -3.07 5.40 -5.08
N ILE A 68 -1.89 4.86 -4.77
CA ILE A 68 -1.76 3.74 -3.82
C ILE A 68 -1.72 4.18 -2.35
N GLY A 69 -1.87 5.49 -2.08
CA GLY A 69 -1.90 6.01 -0.71
C GLY A 69 -0.56 5.96 0.01
N TYR A 70 0.57 6.13 -0.68
CA TYR A 70 1.90 6.11 -0.05
C TYR A 70 2.05 7.18 1.05
N VAL A 71 1.37 8.32 0.92
CA VAL A 71 1.42 9.40 1.92
C VAL A 71 0.43 9.06 3.05
N VAL A 72 0.88 8.23 3.99
CA VAL A 72 0.16 7.86 5.21
C VAL A 72 0.97 8.24 6.45
N PRO A 73 0.35 8.42 7.63
CA PRO A 73 1.07 8.78 8.85
C PRO A 73 2.20 7.80 9.23
N SER A 74 2.18 6.56 8.73
CA SER A 74 3.19 5.52 9.00
C SER A 74 4.36 5.49 8.02
N THR A 75 4.37 6.32 6.96
CA THR A 75 5.53 6.44 6.05
C THR A 75 6.39 7.67 6.37
N ARG A 76 6.34 8.09 7.65
CA ARG A 76 7.04 9.28 8.15
C ARG A 76 8.56 9.12 8.13
N GLU A 77 9.10 7.90 8.16
CA GLU A 77 10.54 7.66 8.11
C GLU A 77 11.16 8.18 6.79
N ASP A 78 10.44 8.04 5.68
CA ASP A 78 10.87 8.57 4.37
C ASP A 78 10.66 10.10 4.26
N ARG A 79 9.92 10.71 5.21
CA ARG A 79 9.71 12.16 5.33
C ARG A 79 10.79 12.86 6.15
N GLN A 80 11.44 12.16 7.08
CA GLN A 80 12.45 12.73 7.98
C GLN A 80 13.77 13.12 7.26
N ARG A 81 13.90 12.83 5.96
CA ARG A 81 14.99 13.33 5.10
C ARG A 81 14.69 14.65 4.40
N ASP A 82 13.49 15.20 4.55
CA ASP A 82 13.10 16.50 3.99
C ASP A 82 13.01 17.53 5.14
N PRO A 83 13.90 18.56 5.19
CA PRO A 83 14.03 19.43 6.35
C PRO A 83 12.88 20.45 6.51
N ASP A 84 11.92 20.53 5.59
CA ASP A 84 10.92 21.59 5.59
C ASP A 84 9.47 21.10 5.56
N ARG A 85 8.83 21.06 6.73
CA ARG A 85 7.61 21.85 7.05
C ARG A 85 6.90 21.37 8.30
N ASN A 86 6.89 22.25 9.29
CA ASN A 86 5.99 22.28 10.45
C ASN A 86 4.52 22.49 10.04
N ALA A 87 3.86 21.44 9.56
CA ALA A 87 2.40 21.40 9.51
C ALA A 87 1.92 19.95 9.65
N GLN A 88 1.71 19.49 10.89
CA GLN A 88 0.92 18.28 11.11
C GLN A 88 -0.56 18.64 11.02
N PRO A 89 -1.34 18.08 10.08
CA PRO A 89 -2.79 18.19 10.15
C PRO A 89 -3.30 17.37 11.35
N PRO A 90 -4.33 17.85 12.08
CA PRO A 90 -4.86 17.14 13.24
C PRO A 90 -5.53 15.85 12.78
N VAL A 91 -5.01 14.72 13.25
CA VAL A 91 -5.64 13.40 13.05
C VAL A 91 -6.88 13.35 13.92
N ARG A 92 -8.08 13.33 13.33
CA ARG A 92 -9.33 13.03 14.05
C ARG A 92 -9.68 11.56 13.87
N TYR A 93 -9.61 10.82 14.97
CA TYR A 93 -10.08 9.45 15.07
C TYR A 93 -11.62 9.43 15.23
N PRO A 94 -12.34 8.50 14.61
CA PRO A 94 -13.77 8.32 14.87
C PRO A 94 -14.00 7.80 16.29
N ALA A 95 -15.08 8.26 16.94
CA ALA A 95 -15.43 7.89 18.30
C ALA A 95 -15.92 6.44 18.45
N VAL A 96 -16.29 5.80 17.34
CA VAL A 96 -16.84 4.44 17.33
C VAL A 96 -16.13 3.63 16.24
N VAL A 97 -15.63 2.46 16.63
CA VAL A 97 -15.09 1.44 15.73
C VAL A 97 -16.16 0.35 15.63
N LEU A 98 -16.75 0.18 14.43
CA LEU A 98 -17.66 -0.92 14.18
C LEU A 98 -16.83 -2.21 14.09
N ARG A 99 -16.99 -3.09 15.07
CA ARG A 99 -16.50 -4.47 15.00
C ARG A 99 -17.66 -5.34 14.56
N ASP A 100 -17.55 -5.97 13.40
CA ASP A 100 -18.54 -6.98 13.00
C ASP A 100 -18.31 -8.24 13.83
N GLU A 101 -19.29 -8.61 14.66
CA GLU A 101 -19.46 -9.97 15.19
C GLU A 101 -20.33 -10.77 14.22
N PRO A 102 -20.00 -12.03 13.89
CA PRO A 102 -20.80 -12.83 12.99
C PRO A 102 -21.93 -13.49 13.79
N ALA A 103 -23.08 -12.83 13.90
CA ALA A 103 -24.30 -13.47 14.38
C ALA A 103 -25.49 -13.03 13.53
N GLY A 104 -26.17 -14.02 12.96
CA GLY A 104 -27.18 -13.90 11.92
C GLY A 104 -28.23 -12.82 12.16
N ALA A 105 -28.32 -11.90 11.22
CA ALA A 105 -29.53 -11.15 10.94
C ALA A 105 -29.55 -10.83 9.45
N THR A 106 -30.63 -11.23 8.80
CA THR A 106 -30.99 -10.91 7.41
C THR A 106 -30.81 -9.43 7.12
N ALA A 107 -29.73 -9.07 6.43
CA ALA A 107 -29.51 -7.70 5.96
C ALA A 107 -30.25 -7.49 4.62
N PRO A 108 -30.98 -6.38 4.44
CA PRO A 108 -31.58 -6.04 3.16
C PRO A 108 -30.48 -5.80 2.13
N ILE A 109 -30.70 -6.26 0.89
CA ILE A 109 -29.77 -6.06 -0.23
C ILE A 109 -29.61 -4.56 -0.46
N LEU A 110 -28.46 -4.01 -0.05
CA LEU A 110 -28.03 -2.66 -0.41
C LEU A 110 -27.63 -2.66 -1.90
N THR A 111 -28.50 -2.14 -2.75
CA THR A 111 -28.27 -1.95 -4.19
C THR A 111 -27.29 -0.81 -4.52
N SER A 112 -26.74 -0.13 -3.51
CA SER A 112 -25.71 0.89 -3.68
C SER A 112 -24.49 0.54 -2.85
N LEU A 113 -23.47 0.02 -3.53
CA LEU A 113 -22.17 -0.29 -2.95
C LEU A 113 -21.33 0.99 -2.96
N HIS A 114 -21.56 1.86 -1.96
CA HIS A 114 -20.80 3.10 -1.82
C HIS A 114 -19.56 2.83 -0.96
N TYR A 115 -18.40 2.72 -1.60
CA TYR A 115 -17.14 2.48 -0.90
C TYR A 115 -16.66 3.80 -0.25
N PRO A 116 -16.40 3.83 1.06
CA PRO A 116 -15.87 5.03 1.70
C PRO A 116 -14.48 5.35 1.13
N GLY A 117 -14.21 6.63 0.86
CA GLY A 117 -12.97 7.11 0.24
C GLY A 117 -11.68 6.86 1.03
N SER A 118 -11.78 6.24 2.21
CA SER A 118 -10.64 5.81 3.01
C SER A 118 -11.02 4.63 3.91
N VAL A 119 -10.20 3.57 3.90
CA VAL A 119 -10.32 2.43 4.83
C VAL A 119 -9.13 2.47 5.79
N ILE A 120 -9.40 2.64 7.08
CA ILE A 120 -8.37 2.55 8.12
C ILE A 120 -8.30 1.10 8.58
N ARG A 121 -7.20 0.40 8.28
CA ARG A 121 -6.94 -0.94 8.83
C ARG A 121 -6.41 -0.80 10.26
N GLY A 122 -7.03 -1.52 11.20
CA GLY A 122 -6.59 -1.54 12.59
C GLY A 122 -5.14 -2.01 12.72
N ALA A 123 -4.38 -1.40 13.61
CA ALA A 123 -3.06 -1.91 13.98
C ALA A 123 -3.26 -3.22 14.75
N ILE A 124 -2.63 -4.30 14.29
CA ILE A 124 -2.53 -5.54 15.07
C ILE A 124 -1.67 -5.20 16.30
N PRO A 125 -2.18 -5.38 17.53
CA PRO A 125 -1.37 -5.14 18.72
C PRO A 125 -0.19 -6.12 18.70
N VAL A 126 1.02 -5.58 18.73
CA VAL A 126 2.23 -6.36 18.96
C VAL A 126 2.18 -6.76 20.43
N ILE A 127 1.95 -8.05 20.70
CA ILE A 127 2.14 -8.61 22.03
C ILE A 127 3.66 -8.69 22.24
N PRO A 128 4.23 -8.01 23.24
CA PRO A 128 5.65 -8.18 23.53
C PRO A 128 5.89 -9.63 23.99
N ASP A 129 6.81 -10.32 23.32
CA ASP A 129 7.29 -11.62 23.77
C ASP A 129 7.93 -11.46 25.15
N GLU A 130 7.43 -12.21 26.14
CA GLU A 130 8.13 -12.33 27.43
C GLU A 130 9.43 -13.10 27.20
N GLU A 131 10.54 -12.39 27.36
CA GLU A 131 11.90 -12.92 27.39
C GLU A 131 12.04 -13.87 28.60
N LYS A 132 12.37 -15.14 28.33
CA LYS A 132 12.74 -16.14 29.35
C LYS A 132 14.20 -16.52 29.19
#